data_AF-A0A6B3IJ98-F1
#
_entry.id   AF-A0A6B3IJ98-F1
#
_cell.length_a   1.000
_cell.length_b   1.000
_cell.length_c   1.000
_cell.angle_alpha   90.00
_cell.angle_beta   90.00
_cell.angle_gamma   90.00
#
_symmetry.space_group_name_H-M   'P 1'
#
loop_
_entity.id
_entity.type
_entity.pdbx_description
1 polymer ?
#
loop_
_entity_poly.entity_id
_entity_poly.type
_entity_poly.pdbx_seq_one_letter_code
_entity_poly.pdbx_strand_id
1 'polypeptide(L)'
;MWTLGILRSEITTTLRRHRTYALLAVLAAVPALIGIAVRIETGGGGPGGGANGGAGPAFLTQVTNNGLFLVFAALAATLPVFLPMAVGVVAGDAIAGEASAGTLRYLLVAPAGRTRLLLAKYASVLTFCLVATAVVAASALAVGALLFPVGEVTTISGTRISFGEGLVRAALTAGVVAGSLAGFAALGLFVSTLTNSGIGAMAATVGL
;
A
#
# COMPACT_ATOMS: atom_id res chain seq x y z
N MET A 1 23.98 -5.39 -18.95
CA MET A 1 24.42 -4.68 -17.72
C MET A 1 23.83 -3.26 -17.59
N TRP A 2 23.69 -2.48 -18.68
CA TRP A 2 23.16 -1.10 -18.62
C TRP A 2 21.69 -0.99 -18.15
N THR A 3 20.84 -1.97 -18.48
CA THR A 3 19.41 -1.97 -18.11
C THR A 3 19.17 -2.07 -16.61
N LEU A 4 20.02 -2.81 -15.89
CA LEU A 4 19.95 -2.93 -14.43
C LEU A 4 20.37 -1.63 -13.73
N GLY A 5 21.31 -0.89 -14.33
CA GLY A 5 21.74 0.42 -13.84
C GLY A 5 20.60 1.45 -13.89
N ILE A 6 19.89 1.52 -15.02
CA ILE A 6 18.72 2.41 -15.19
C ILE A 6 17.59 2.02 -14.24
N LEU A 7 17.27 0.72 -14.14
CA LEU A 7 16.23 0.26 -13.23
C LEU A 7 16.55 0.59 -11.76
N ARG A 8 17.80 0.35 -11.34
CA ARG A 8 18.25 0.65 -9.99
C ARG A 8 18.19 2.16 -9.71
N SER A 9 18.68 2.99 -10.64
CA SER A 9 18.62 4.45 -10.46
C SER A 9 17.17 4.91 -10.34
N GLU A 10 16.26 4.42 -11.18
CA GLU A 10 14.84 4.76 -11.11
C GLU A 10 14.20 4.36 -9.79
N ILE A 11 14.37 3.11 -9.35
CA ILE A 11 13.84 2.64 -8.06
C ILE A 11 14.38 3.48 -6.91
N THR A 12 15.69 3.75 -6.89
CA THR A 12 16.29 4.57 -5.82
C THR A 12 15.78 6.01 -5.86
N THR A 13 15.53 6.57 -7.03
CA THR A 13 15.05 7.95 -7.16
C THR A 13 13.60 8.05 -6.70
N THR A 14 12.75 7.10 -7.11
CA THR A 14 11.36 7.00 -6.66
C THR A 14 11.27 6.82 -5.15
N LEU A 15 12.08 5.95 -4.56
CA LEU A 15 12.06 5.70 -3.11
C LEU A 15 12.69 6.83 -2.28
N ARG A 16 13.62 7.62 -2.84
CA ARG A 16 14.28 8.72 -2.12
C ARG A 16 13.54 10.06 -2.22
N ARG A 17 12.48 10.18 -3.02
CA ARG A 17 11.66 11.40 -3.06
C ARG A 17 10.93 11.59 -1.72
N HIS A 18 11.05 12.78 -1.13
CA HIS A 18 10.34 13.16 0.10
C HIS A 18 8.83 12.88 0.04
N ARG A 19 8.24 13.07 -1.14
CA ARG A 19 6.84 12.79 -1.39
C ARG A 19 6.47 11.32 -1.19
N THR A 20 7.33 10.40 -1.62
CA THR A 20 7.12 8.95 -1.46
C THR A 20 7.11 8.59 0.01
N TYR A 21 8.01 9.16 0.81
CA TYR A 21 8.01 8.99 2.27
C TYR A 21 6.75 9.55 2.92
N ALA A 22 6.25 10.71 2.48
CA ALA A 22 5.00 11.27 3.00
C ALA A 22 3.81 10.34 2.71
N LEU A 23 3.71 9.80 1.49
CA LEU A 23 2.65 8.84 1.13
C LEU A 23 2.76 7.53 1.93
N LEU A 24 3.97 6.99 2.08
CA LEU A 24 4.19 5.78 2.88
C LEU A 24 3.87 6.02 4.36
N ALA A 25 4.18 7.20 4.91
CA ALA A 25 3.83 7.56 6.28
C ALA A 25 2.31 7.63 6.48
N VAL A 26 1.58 8.24 5.53
CA VAL A 26 0.11 8.25 5.54
C VAL A 26 -0.46 6.83 5.49
N LEU A 27 0.06 5.99 4.60
CA LEU A 27 -0.35 4.58 4.50
C LEU A 27 -0.05 3.80 5.78
N ALA A 28 1.09 4.06 6.44
CA ALA A 28 1.44 3.42 7.71
C ALA A 28 0.57 3.90 8.88
N ALA A 29 0.07 5.14 8.83
CA ALA A 29 -0.79 5.70 9.86
C ALA A 29 -2.19 5.05 9.87
N VAL A 30 -2.73 4.67 8.70
CA VAL A 30 -4.09 4.09 8.62
C VAL A 30 -4.23 2.81 9.48
N PRO A 31 -3.36 1.79 9.37
CA PRO A 31 -3.43 0.61 10.24
C PRO A 31 -3.23 0.93 11.72
N ALA A 32 -2.39 1.90 12.05
CA ALA A 32 -2.17 2.33 13.43
C ALA A 32 -3.45 2.95 14.01
N LEU A 33 -4.12 3.82 13.27
CA LEU A 33 -5.39 4.42 13.67
C LEU A 33 -6.49 3.38 13.83
N ILE A 34 -6.60 2.43 12.89
CA ILE A 34 -7.56 1.32 12.99
C ILE A 34 -7.29 0.50 14.25
N GLY A 35 -6.04 0.08 14.49
CA GLY A 35 -5.69 -0.70 15.67
C GLY A 35 -5.97 0.02 16.99
N ILE A 36 -5.65 1.32 17.06
CA ILE A 36 -5.94 2.16 18.23
C ILE A 36 -7.45 2.31 18.45
N ALA A 37 -8.22 2.59 17.39
CA ALA A 37 -9.67 2.70 17.48
C ALA A 37 -10.29 1.40 18.04
N VAL A 38 -9.89 0.24 17.51
CA VAL A 38 -10.38 -1.06 18.00
C VAL A 38 -10.00 -1.28 19.47
N ARG A 39 -8.80 -0.89 19.90
CA ARG A 39 -8.36 -1.01 21.30
C ARG A 39 -9.16 -0.11 22.24
N ILE A 40 -9.54 1.08 21.82
CA ILE A 40 -10.36 1.99 22.64
C ILE A 40 -11.77 1.41 22.80
N GLU A 41 -12.38 0.92 21.72
CA GLU A 41 -13.70 0.29 21.74
C GLU A 41 -13.74 -0.98 22.62
N THR A 42 -12.63 -1.71 22.71
CA THR A 42 -12.52 -2.93 23.54
C THR A 42 -12.00 -2.69 24.96
N GLY A 43 -11.27 -1.61 25.21
CA GLY A 43 -10.70 -1.27 26.51
C GLY A 43 -11.67 -0.56 27.47
N GLY A 44 -12.80 -0.05 26.96
CA GLY A 44 -13.79 0.72 27.73
C GLY A 44 -14.90 -0.11 28.39
N GLY A 45 -14.97 -1.42 28.20
CA GLY A 45 -16.02 -2.27 28.77
C GLY A 45 -15.57 -3.71 28.96
N GLY A 46 -15.57 -4.17 30.22
CA GLY A 46 -15.17 -5.52 30.60
C GLY A 46 -16.03 -6.64 29.96
N PRO A 47 -15.59 -7.90 30.07
CA PRO A 47 -16.27 -9.04 29.46
C PRO A 47 -17.62 -9.29 30.15
N GLY A 48 -18.68 -8.72 29.58
CA GLY A 48 -20.06 -8.89 30.04
C GLY A 48 -20.63 -7.65 30.73
N GLY A 49 -21.46 -6.89 30.02
CA GLY A 49 -22.33 -5.89 30.64
C GLY A 49 -22.76 -4.77 29.71
N GLY A 50 -23.89 -4.95 29.01
CA GLY A 50 -24.54 -3.86 28.27
C GLY A 50 -25.51 -4.36 27.20
N ALA A 51 -26.69 -4.78 27.61
CA ALA A 51 -27.81 -5.12 26.73
C ALA A 51 -28.23 -3.87 25.92
N ASN A 52 -27.72 -3.71 24.68
CA ASN A 52 -28.30 -2.94 23.58
C ASN A 52 -27.48 -3.14 22.27
N GLY A 53 -27.76 -4.24 21.56
CA GLY A 53 -28.16 -4.14 20.14
C GLY A 53 -27.16 -3.81 19.03
N GLY A 54 -25.86 -4.05 19.18
CA GLY A 54 -24.93 -3.95 18.05
C GLY A 54 -23.87 -5.04 18.09
N ALA A 55 -24.09 -6.15 17.40
CA ALA A 55 -22.98 -7.02 17.02
C ALA A 55 -21.99 -6.14 16.23
N GLY A 56 -20.91 -5.71 16.86
CA GLY A 56 -19.82 -5.05 16.14
C GLY A 56 -19.48 -5.92 14.93
N PRO A 57 -19.27 -5.34 13.73
CA PRO A 57 -19.04 -6.09 12.51
C PRO A 57 -18.05 -7.23 12.77
N ALA A 58 -18.30 -8.43 12.24
CA ALA A 58 -17.60 -9.68 12.60
C ALA A 58 -16.06 -9.56 12.60
N PHE A 59 -15.52 -8.59 11.85
CA PHE A 59 -14.13 -8.16 11.81
C PHE A 59 -13.58 -7.59 13.14
N LEU A 60 -14.34 -6.78 13.89
CA LEU A 60 -13.93 -6.22 15.19
C LEU A 60 -13.75 -7.31 16.23
N THR A 61 -14.69 -8.26 16.27
CA THR A 61 -14.64 -9.44 17.14
C THR A 61 -13.46 -10.35 16.78
N GLN A 62 -13.08 -10.44 15.50
CA GLN A 62 -11.92 -11.23 15.06
C GLN A 62 -10.58 -10.56 15.37
N VAL A 63 -10.43 -9.25 15.16
CA VAL A 63 -9.21 -8.48 15.49
C VAL A 63 -8.89 -8.56 16.98
N THR A 64 -9.93 -8.50 17.82
CA THR A 64 -9.78 -8.60 19.28
C THR A 64 -9.29 -9.98 19.72
N ASN A 65 -9.64 -11.03 18.97
CA ASN A 65 -9.24 -12.41 19.25
C ASN A 65 -7.83 -12.75 18.72
N ASN A 66 -7.36 -12.08 17.65
CA ASN A 66 -6.00 -12.27 17.17
C ASN A 66 -5.48 -11.05 16.40
N GLY A 67 -4.36 -10.48 16.87
CA GLY A 67 -3.72 -9.31 16.25
C GLY A 67 -3.33 -9.49 14.77
N LEU A 68 -3.19 -10.72 14.28
CA LEU A 68 -2.90 -11.01 12.87
C LEU A 68 -4.08 -10.65 11.94
N PHE A 69 -5.32 -10.67 12.44
CA PHE A 69 -6.48 -10.21 11.66
C PHE A 69 -6.46 -8.71 11.37
N LEU A 70 -5.74 -7.92 12.18
CA LEU A 70 -5.57 -6.49 11.90
C LEU A 70 -4.86 -6.25 10.56
N VAL A 71 -3.96 -7.16 10.15
CA VAL A 71 -3.28 -7.07 8.84
C VAL A 71 -4.28 -7.18 7.69
N PHE A 72 -5.17 -8.17 7.75
CA PHE A 72 -6.20 -8.35 6.72
C PHE A 72 -7.21 -7.21 6.73
N ALA A 73 -7.65 -6.76 7.91
CA ALA A 73 -8.57 -5.63 8.06
C ALA A 73 -7.96 -4.33 7.52
N ALA A 74 -6.69 -4.06 7.83
CA ALA A 74 -5.97 -2.90 7.34
C ALA A 74 -5.79 -2.91 5.82
N LEU A 75 -5.41 -4.06 5.24
CA LEU A 75 -5.33 -4.21 3.79
C LEU A 75 -6.70 -4.02 3.14
N ALA A 76 -7.76 -4.64 3.67
CA ALA A 76 -9.11 -4.50 3.15
C ALA A 76 -9.63 -3.05 3.23
N ALA A 77 -9.29 -2.30 4.28
CA ALA A 77 -9.69 -0.91 4.43
C ALA A 77 -8.89 0.06 3.55
N THR A 78 -7.61 -0.24 3.29
CA THR A 78 -6.73 0.63 2.49
C THR A 78 -6.84 0.39 0.99
N LEU A 79 -7.21 -0.83 0.58
CA LEU A 79 -7.27 -1.25 -0.82
C LEU A 79 -8.25 -0.45 -1.70
N PRO A 80 -9.45 -0.03 -1.24
CA PRO A 80 -10.39 0.66 -2.13
C PRO A 80 -9.99 2.10 -2.44
N VAL A 81 -9.30 2.78 -1.52
CA VAL A 81 -9.05 4.23 -1.62
C VAL A 81 -7.58 4.55 -1.46
N PHE A 82 -6.99 4.27 -0.29
CA PHE A 82 -5.65 4.76 0.04
C PHE A 82 -4.53 4.20 -0.85
N LEU A 83 -4.54 2.89 -1.12
CA LEU A 83 -3.54 2.24 -1.97
C LEU A 83 -3.66 2.70 -3.44
N PRO A 84 -4.84 2.65 -4.09
CA PRO A 84 -5.02 3.19 -5.45
C PRO A 84 -4.66 4.66 -5.55
N MET A 85 -5.05 5.50 -4.58
CA MET A 85 -4.70 6.92 -4.57
C MET A 85 -3.18 7.13 -4.52
N ALA A 86 -2.48 6.45 -3.61
CA ALA A 86 -1.02 6.57 -3.48
C ALA A 86 -0.30 6.09 -4.75
N VAL A 87 -0.73 4.96 -5.32
CA VAL A 87 -0.18 4.42 -6.56
C VAL A 87 -0.47 5.35 -7.74
N GLY A 88 -1.69 5.88 -7.85
CA GLY A 88 -2.09 6.80 -8.92
C GLY A 88 -1.30 8.10 -8.90
N VAL A 89 -1.02 8.64 -7.70
CA VAL A 89 -0.16 9.81 -7.53
C VAL A 89 1.28 9.53 -7.99
N VAL A 90 1.88 8.41 -7.59
CA VAL A 90 3.26 8.07 -7.97
C VAL A 90 3.37 7.73 -9.46
N ALA A 91 2.41 6.97 -9.99
CA ALA A 91 2.35 6.59 -11.40
C ALA A 91 2.09 7.81 -12.31
N GLY A 92 1.17 8.69 -11.91
CA GLY A 92 0.85 9.92 -12.64
C GLY A 92 2.02 10.91 -12.67
N ASP A 93 2.82 11.02 -11.61
CA ASP A 93 3.99 11.92 -11.59
C ASP A 93 5.21 11.36 -12.33
N ALA A 94 5.23 10.06 -12.65
CA ALA A 94 6.42 9.33 -13.08
C ALA A 94 7.06 9.89 -14.37
N ILE A 95 6.25 10.35 -15.32
CA ILE A 95 6.70 10.93 -16.61
C ILE A 95 6.37 12.42 -16.65
N ALA A 96 5.13 12.79 -16.31
CA ALA A 96 4.66 14.17 -16.29
C ALA A 96 5.44 15.08 -15.33
N GLY A 97 5.87 14.56 -14.18
CA GLY A 97 6.68 15.31 -13.21
C GLY A 97 8.09 15.62 -13.72
N GLU A 98 8.66 14.73 -14.53
CA GLU A 98 9.95 14.96 -15.17
C GLU A 98 9.84 15.93 -16.35
N ALA A 99 8.77 15.81 -17.15
CA ALA A 99 8.46 16.76 -18.21
C ALA A 99 8.27 18.18 -17.65
N SER A 100 7.57 18.32 -16.52
CA SER A 100 7.33 19.61 -15.84
C SER A 100 8.59 20.22 -15.23
N ALA A 101 9.56 19.41 -14.78
CA ALA A 101 10.81 19.89 -14.19
C ALA A 101 11.86 20.34 -15.24
N GLY A 102 11.51 20.31 -16.53
CA GLY A 102 12.38 20.77 -17.61
C GLY A 102 13.54 19.82 -17.94
N THR A 103 13.51 18.56 -17.49
CA THR A 103 14.57 17.57 -17.75
C THR A 103 14.50 16.96 -19.17
N LEU A 104 13.55 17.39 -20.01
CA LEU A 104 13.47 17.03 -21.44
C LEU A 104 14.77 17.34 -22.22
N ARG A 105 15.57 18.32 -21.77
CA ARG A 105 16.92 18.59 -22.31
C ARG A 105 17.93 17.47 -22.05
N TYR A 106 17.76 16.67 -21.00
CA TYR A 106 18.62 15.52 -20.67
C TYR A 106 18.30 14.29 -21.54
N LEU A 107 17.03 14.14 -21.96
CA LEU A 107 16.59 13.09 -22.89
C LEU A 107 17.08 13.29 -24.33
N LEU A 108 17.58 14.47 -24.67
CA LEU A 108 18.22 14.75 -25.97
C LEU A 108 19.72 14.35 -26.00
N VAL A 109 20.32 13.97 -24.87
CA VAL A 109 21.77 13.68 -24.76
C VAL A 109 22.05 12.19 -24.56
N ALA A 110 21.10 11.40 -24.05
CA ALA A 110 21.27 9.97 -23.84
C ALA A 110 20.20 9.17 -24.63
N PRO A 111 20.57 8.35 -25.63
CA PRO A 111 19.61 7.56 -26.41
C PRO A 111 19.13 6.36 -25.59
N ALA A 112 18.24 6.61 -24.63
CA ALA A 112 17.46 5.55 -24.00
C ALA A 112 16.22 5.30 -24.87
N GLY A 113 16.09 4.10 -25.44
CA GLY A 113 14.90 3.75 -26.23
C GLY A 113 13.61 3.96 -25.41
N ARG A 114 12.61 4.62 -26.00
CA ARG A 114 11.35 5.02 -25.33
C ARG A 114 10.67 3.86 -24.58
N THR A 115 10.66 2.67 -25.17
CA THR A 115 10.11 1.45 -24.57
C THR A 115 10.88 0.99 -23.33
N ARG A 116 12.22 1.10 -23.33
CA ARG A 116 13.05 0.74 -22.17
C ARG A 116 12.82 1.68 -20.99
N LEU A 117 12.66 2.98 -21.26
CA LEU A 117 12.37 3.96 -20.23
C LEU A 117 11.00 3.71 -19.60
N LEU A 118 9.97 3.48 -20.43
CA LEU A 118 8.63 3.14 -19.96
C LEU A 118 8.63 1.87 -19.10
N LEU A 119 9.35 0.83 -19.51
CA LEU A 119 9.46 -0.41 -18.73
C LEU A 119 10.16 -0.20 -17.38
N ALA A 120 11.21 0.62 -17.34
CA ALA A 120 11.91 0.96 -16.11
C ALA A 120 11.01 1.76 -15.15
N LYS A 121 10.24 2.74 -15.68
CA LYS A 121 9.26 3.50 -14.90
C LYS A 121 8.16 2.60 -14.36
N TYR A 122 7.60 1.74 -15.20
CA TYR A 122 6.59 0.76 -14.79
C TYR A 122 7.11 -0.15 -13.67
N ALA A 123 8.31 -0.71 -13.82
CA ALA A 123 8.92 -1.53 -12.78
C ALA A 123 9.20 -0.75 -11.48
N SER A 124 9.54 0.55 -11.57
CA SER A 124 9.70 1.40 -10.38
C SER A 124 8.37 1.62 -9.64
N VAL A 125 7.26 1.82 -10.37
CA VAL A 125 5.92 1.95 -9.79
C VAL A 125 5.45 0.63 -9.20
N LEU A 126 5.70 -0.51 -9.86
CA LEU A 126 5.42 -1.83 -9.30
C LEU A 126 6.20 -2.10 -8.00
N THR A 127 7.46 -1.67 -7.96
CA THR A 127 8.27 -1.74 -6.74
C THR A 127 7.64 -0.88 -5.64
N PHE A 128 7.14 0.31 -5.97
CA PHE A 128 6.39 1.13 -5.02
C PHE A 128 5.10 0.44 -4.54
N CYS A 129 4.32 -0.22 -5.41
CA CYS A 129 3.15 -0.98 -5.00
C CYS A 129 3.52 -2.07 -3.97
N LEU A 130 4.59 -2.83 -4.22
CA LEU A 130 5.09 -3.84 -3.29
C LEU A 130 5.53 -3.25 -1.95
N VAL A 131 6.28 -2.15 -1.97
CA VAL A 131 6.72 -1.46 -0.75
C VAL A 131 5.53 -0.89 0.01
N ALA A 132 4.56 -0.29 -0.67
CA ALA A 132 3.37 0.30 -0.07
C ALA A 132 2.52 -0.77 0.65
N THR A 133 2.23 -1.90 0.01
CA THR A 133 1.47 -2.99 0.64
C THR A 133 2.26 -3.64 1.78
N ALA A 134 3.59 -3.79 1.64
CA ALA A 134 4.45 -4.29 2.70
C ALA A 134 4.48 -3.35 3.91
N VAL A 135 4.52 -2.03 3.71
CA VAL A 135 4.47 -1.04 4.78
C VAL A 135 3.14 -1.11 5.54
N VAL A 136 2.02 -1.22 4.81
CA VAL A 136 0.69 -1.38 5.43
C VAL A 136 0.62 -2.68 6.22
N ALA A 137 1.10 -3.80 5.66
CA ALA A 137 1.08 -5.09 6.33
C ALA A 137 1.99 -5.10 7.57
N ALA A 138 3.19 -4.52 7.47
CA ALA A 138 4.14 -4.46 8.57
C ALA A 138 3.66 -3.54 9.70
N SER A 139 3.08 -2.38 9.39
CA SER A 139 2.53 -1.49 10.41
C SER A 139 1.32 -2.12 11.09
N ALA A 140 0.42 -2.76 10.33
CA ALA A 140 -0.71 -3.49 10.89
C ALA A 140 -0.25 -4.66 11.79
N LEU A 141 0.80 -5.38 11.40
CA LEU A 141 1.35 -6.47 12.19
C LEU A 141 2.02 -5.95 13.48
N ALA A 142 2.79 -4.87 13.40
CA ALA A 142 3.42 -4.26 14.57
C ALA A 142 2.36 -3.75 15.56
N VAL A 143 1.36 -3.02 15.07
CA VAL A 143 0.26 -2.50 15.88
C VAL A 143 -0.58 -3.66 16.44
N GLY A 144 -0.84 -4.69 15.62
CA GLY A 144 -1.57 -5.89 16.01
C GLY A 144 -0.88 -6.66 17.13
N ALA A 145 0.45 -6.81 17.04
CA ALA A 145 1.26 -7.48 18.05
C ALA A 145 1.44 -6.67 19.35
N LEU A 146 1.42 -5.34 19.26
CA LEU A 146 1.53 -4.44 20.42
C LEU A 146 0.20 -4.28 21.18
N LEU A 147 -0.92 -4.19 20.46
CA LEU A 147 -2.22 -3.84 21.03
C LEU A 147 -3.11 -5.05 21.33
N PHE A 148 -2.89 -6.21 20.71
CA PHE A 148 -3.75 -7.39 20.86
C PHE A 148 -2.91 -8.61 21.25
N PRO A 149 -3.50 -9.57 22.00
CA PRO A 149 -2.82 -10.81 22.31
C PRO A 149 -2.45 -11.54 21.01
N VAL A 150 -1.16 -11.86 20.89
CA VAL A 150 -0.59 -12.67 19.79
C VAL A 150 -0.57 -14.14 20.23
N GLY A 151 -1.46 -14.94 19.65
CA GLY A 151 -1.62 -16.37 19.93
C GLY A 151 -2.07 -17.16 18.70
N GLU A 152 -2.47 -18.43 18.87
CA GLU A 152 -3.00 -19.27 17.78
C GLU A 152 -4.27 -18.65 17.16
N VAL A 153 -4.35 -18.60 15.83
CA VAL A 153 -5.48 -17.98 15.13
C VAL A 153 -6.63 -19.00 15.04
N THR A 154 -7.66 -18.87 15.87
CA THR A 154 -8.89 -19.66 15.72
C THR A 154 -9.74 -19.06 14.60
N THR A 155 -9.84 -19.76 13.47
CA THR A 155 -10.79 -19.42 12.40
C THR A 155 -12.22 -19.81 12.78
N ILE A 156 -13.24 -19.23 12.14
CA ILE A 156 -14.67 -19.52 12.39
C ILE A 156 -15.04 -21.00 12.17
N SER A 157 -14.19 -21.76 11.48
CA SER A 157 -14.32 -23.21 11.27
C SER A 157 -13.78 -24.07 12.43
N GLY A 158 -13.27 -23.48 13.51
CA GLY A 158 -12.68 -24.22 14.65
C GLY A 158 -11.24 -24.69 14.41
N THR A 159 -10.66 -24.41 13.25
CA THR A 159 -9.29 -24.78 12.92
C THR A 159 -8.32 -23.72 13.44
N ARG A 160 -7.35 -24.15 14.25
CA ARG A 160 -6.26 -23.31 14.75
C ARG A 160 -5.18 -23.22 13.68
N ILE A 161 -5.02 -22.02 13.12
CA ILE A 161 -3.92 -21.72 12.21
C ILE A 161 -2.75 -21.25 13.07
N SER A 162 -1.58 -21.87 12.87
CA SER A 162 -0.35 -21.44 13.54
C SER A 162 0.03 -20.02 13.09
N PHE A 163 0.70 -19.27 13.95
CA PHE A 163 1.18 -17.91 13.64
C PHE A 163 2.00 -17.87 12.34
N GLY A 164 2.82 -18.89 12.09
CA GLY A 164 3.63 -18.99 10.86
C GLY A 164 2.79 -19.10 9.59
N GLU A 165 1.72 -19.89 9.61
CA GLU A 165 0.81 -20.02 8.46
C GLU A 165 -0.03 -18.76 8.26
N GLY A 166 -0.42 -18.08 9.35
CA GLY A 166 -1.05 -16.75 9.29
C GLY A 166 -0.16 -15.72 8.60
N LEU A 167 1.14 -15.72 8.92
CA LEU A 167 2.11 -14.79 8.32
C LEU A 167 2.30 -15.06 6.82
N VAL A 168 2.36 -16.33 6.42
CA VAL A 168 2.42 -16.71 5.00
C VAL A 168 1.18 -16.23 4.25
N ARG A 169 -0.02 -16.42 4.82
CA ARG A 169 -1.27 -15.93 4.21
C ARG A 169 -1.29 -14.41 4.12
N ALA A 170 -0.85 -13.70 5.15
CA ALA A 170 -0.73 -12.24 5.13
C ALA A 170 0.24 -11.77 4.03
N ALA A 171 1.39 -12.43 3.88
CA ALA A 171 2.36 -12.14 2.82
C ALA A 171 1.78 -12.42 1.43
N LEU A 172 1.07 -13.53 1.24
CA LEU A 172 0.38 -13.86 -0.01
C LEU A 172 -0.71 -12.83 -0.34
N THR A 173 -1.52 -12.43 0.64
CA THR A 173 -2.53 -11.38 0.43
C THR A 173 -1.87 -10.06 0.05
N ALA A 174 -0.82 -9.61 0.75
CA ALA A 174 -0.09 -8.40 0.40
C ALA A 174 0.48 -8.45 -1.03
N GLY A 175 0.97 -9.62 -1.45
CA GLY A 175 1.45 -9.88 -2.81
C GLY A 175 0.34 -9.82 -3.86
N VAL A 176 -0.82 -10.43 -3.59
CA VAL A 176 -2.00 -10.36 -4.48
C VAL A 176 -2.51 -8.93 -4.60
N VAL A 177 -2.57 -8.19 -3.49
CA VAL A 177 -2.97 -6.77 -3.50
C VAL A 177 -1.99 -5.94 -4.31
N ALA A 178 -0.68 -6.13 -4.13
CA ALA A 178 0.32 -5.45 -4.94
C ALA A 178 0.18 -5.79 -6.44
N GLY A 179 -0.12 -7.06 -6.76
CA GLY A 179 -0.42 -7.51 -8.11
C GLY A 179 -1.66 -6.84 -8.71
N SER A 180 -2.74 -6.67 -7.94
CA SER A 180 -3.96 -5.99 -8.40
C SER A 180 -3.72 -4.50 -8.74
N LEU A 181 -2.77 -3.86 -8.06
CA LEU A 181 -2.40 -2.46 -8.31
C LEU A 181 -1.57 -2.29 -9.59
N ALA A 182 -1.11 -3.37 -10.22
CA ALA A 182 -0.36 -3.32 -11.47
C ALA A 182 -1.17 -2.69 -12.62
N GLY A 183 -2.50 -2.89 -12.63
CA GLY A 183 -3.40 -2.27 -13.60
C GLY A 183 -3.51 -0.75 -13.39
N PHE A 184 -3.72 -0.32 -12.14
CA PHE A 184 -3.72 1.10 -11.77
C PHE A 184 -2.38 1.78 -12.08
N ALA A 185 -1.25 1.10 -11.83
CA ALA A 185 0.07 1.58 -12.18
C ALA A 185 0.22 1.80 -13.70
N ALA A 186 -0.33 0.90 -14.52
CA ALA A 186 -0.30 1.02 -15.98
C ALA A 186 -1.18 2.19 -16.47
N LEU A 187 -2.40 2.34 -15.92
CA LEU A 187 -3.29 3.45 -16.23
C LEU A 187 -2.68 4.80 -15.83
N GLY A 188 -2.10 4.89 -14.64
CA GLY A 188 -1.44 6.12 -14.18
C GLY A 188 -0.23 6.50 -15.02
N LEU A 189 0.58 5.52 -15.44
CA LEU A 189 1.67 5.76 -16.38
C LEU A 189 1.18 6.21 -17.75
N PHE A 190 0.10 5.60 -18.26
CA PHE A 190 -0.53 6.04 -19.50
C PHE A 190 -0.99 7.50 -19.40
N VAL A 191 -1.74 7.85 -18.36
CA VAL A 191 -2.18 9.24 -18.10
C VAL A 191 -0.98 10.18 -17.97
N SER A 192 0.10 9.75 -17.31
CA SER A 192 1.36 10.51 -17.17
C SER A 192 2.00 10.85 -18.53
N THR A 193 1.83 10.01 -19.56
CA THR A 193 2.34 10.31 -20.91
C THR A 193 1.50 11.33 -21.69
N LEU A 194 0.24 11.54 -21.30
CA LEU A 194 -0.69 12.44 -21.99
C LEU A 194 -0.62 13.88 -21.50
N THR A 195 0.11 14.16 -20.42
CA THR A 195 0.18 15.49 -19.80
C THR A 195 1.60 15.89 -19.47
N ASN A 196 1.87 17.19 -19.63
CA ASN A 196 3.14 17.81 -19.25
C ASN A 196 3.13 18.38 -17.83
N SER A 197 2.01 18.29 -17.12
CA SER A 197 1.90 18.72 -15.73
C SER A 197 1.78 17.52 -14.80
N GLY A 198 2.75 17.34 -13.91
CA GLY A 198 2.69 16.28 -12.89
C GLY A 198 1.40 16.37 -12.08
N ILE A 199 1.00 17.58 -11.67
CA ILE A 199 -0.22 17.80 -10.87
C ILE A 199 -1.48 17.35 -11.61
N GLY A 200 -1.60 17.69 -12.91
CA GLY A 200 -2.73 17.26 -13.73
C GLY A 200 -2.78 15.74 -13.94
N ALA A 201 -1.62 15.11 -14.13
CA ALA A 201 -1.53 13.65 -14.28
C ALA A 201 -2.06 12.91 -13.06
N MET A 202 -1.70 13.41 -11.88
CA MET A 202 -2.06 12.78 -10.62
C MET A 202 -3.54 12.95 -10.31
N ALA A 203 -4.07 14.16 -10.52
CA ALA A 203 -5.50 14.40 -10.36
C ALA A 203 -6.34 13.51 -11.29
N ALA A 204 -5.94 13.38 -12.56
CA ALA A 204 -6.65 12.56 -13.52
C ALA A 204 -6.54 11.05 -13.24
N THR A 205 -5.39 10.58 -12.76
CA THR A 205 -5.21 9.16 -12.39
C THR A 205 -6.00 8.79 -11.13
N VAL A 206 -6.08 9.70 -10.17
CA VAL A 206 -6.80 9.49 -8.90
C VAL A 206 -8.31 9.60 -9.07
N GLY A 207 -8.78 10.42 -10.02
CA GLY A 207 -10.21 10.58 -10.31
C GLY A 207 -10.84 9.48 -11.17
N LEU A 208 -10.07 8.48 -11.59
CA LEU A 208 -10.48 7.33 -12.40
C LEU A 208 -10.88 6.14 -11.51
#